data_AF-A0A820XBF2-F1
#
_entry.id   AF-A0A820XBF2-F1
#
_cell.length_a   1.000
_cell.length_b   1.000
_cell.length_c   1.000
_cell.angle_alpha   90.00
_cell.angle_beta   90.00
_cell.angle_gamma   90.00
#
_symmetry.space_group_name_H-M   'P 1'
#
loop_
_entity.id
_entity.type
_entity.pdbx_description
1 polymer ?
#
loop_
_entity_poly.entity_id
_entity_poly.type
_entity_poly.pdbx_seq_one_letter_code
_entity_poly.pdbx_strand_id
1 'polypeptide(L)'
;MLEPPQRGSMWRFGFDVPPNYNDMSNYCGGKDNQWTVQHGRCGVCGDPFQGPREHENGGIYATGIIGRTYESGTTINTTIDITANHFGYF
;
A
#
# COMPACT_ATOMS: atom_id res chain seq x y z
N MET A 1 3.69 2.98 3.41
CA MET A 1 4.93 3.54 2.81
C MET A 1 4.68 4.96 2.33
N LEU A 2 5.48 5.93 2.79
CA LEU A 2 5.28 7.36 2.51
C LEU A 2 6.20 7.94 1.43
N GLU A 3 7.39 7.37 1.24
CA GLU A 3 8.32 7.81 0.18
C GLU A 3 8.97 6.61 -0.52
N PRO A 4 8.82 6.47 -1.86
CA PRO A 4 7.73 7.05 -2.66
C PRO A 4 6.35 6.79 -2.02
N PRO A 5 5.37 7.71 -2.17
CA PRO A 5 4.06 7.52 -1.56
C PRO A 5 3.35 6.33 -2.22
N GLN A 6 2.96 5.34 -1.40
CA GLN A 6 2.09 4.27 -1.88
C GLN A 6 0.72 4.85 -2.29
N ARG A 7 -0.01 4.14 -3.17
CA ARG A 7 -1.30 4.56 -3.74
C ARG A 7 -2.29 5.09 -2.69
N GLY A 8 -2.48 4.36 -1.60
CA GLY A 8 -3.39 4.75 -0.51
C GLY A 8 -2.92 5.99 0.28
N SER A 9 -1.64 6.34 0.24
CA SER A 9 -1.06 7.48 0.97
C SER A 9 -0.83 8.71 0.10
N MET A 10 -1.04 8.63 -1.21
CA MET A 10 -0.79 9.75 -2.14
C MET A 10 -1.61 11.01 -1.76
N TRP A 11 -2.84 10.87 -1.28
CA TRP A 11 -3.67 12.01 -0.83
C TRP A 11 -3.00 12.84 0.29
N ARG A 12 -2.17 12.21 1.15
CA ARG A 12 -1.43 12.91 2.22
C ARG A 12 -0.42 13.92 1.68
N PHE A 13 -0.01 13.76 0.43
CA PHE A 13 0.96 14.62 -0.26
C PHE A 13 0.30 15.56 -1.29
N GLY A 14 -1.04 15.70 -1.24
CA GLY A 14 -1.77 16.65 -2.08
C GLY A 14 -2.02 16.19 -3.51
N PHE A 15 -1.79 14.92 -3.83
CA PHE A 15 -2.18 14.36 -5.12
C PHE A 15 -3.71 14.30 -5.23
N ASP A 16 -4.24 14.57 -6.43
CA ASP A 16 -5.67 14.44 -6.74
C ASP A 16 -6.05 12.96 -6.91
N VAL A 17 -6.20 12.27 -5.78
CA VAL A 17 -6.61 10.87 -5.69
C VAL A 17 -7.64 10.69 -4.57
N PRO A 18 -8.49 9.65 -4.62
CA PRO A 18 -9.40 9.36 -3.51
C PRO A 18 -8.63 9.17 -2.19
N PRO A 19 -9.03 9.84 -1.10
CA PRO A 19 -8.34 9.72 0.17
C PRO A 19 -8.62 8.37 0.83
N ASN A 20 -7.58 7.63 1.18
CA ASN A 20 -7.66 6.48 2.08
C ASN A 20 -7.15 6.91 3.46
N TYR A 21 -8.06 7.29 4.35
CA TYR A 21 -7.72 7.67 5.73
C TYR A 21 -7.19 6.49 6.59
N ASN A 22 -7.30 5.26 6.08
CA ASN A 22 -6.85 4.03 6.71
C ASN A 22 -5.69 3.39 5.90
N ASP A 23 -4.88 4.19 5.24
CA ASP A 23 -3.76 3.77 4.38
C ASP A 23 -2.63 3.03 5.10
N MET A 24 -2.57 3.10 6.44
CA MET A 24 -1.70 2.26 7.27
C MET A 24 -2.22 0.82 7.42
N SER A 25 -3.45 0.52 7.00
CA SER A 25 -4.15 -0.75 7.27
C SER A 25 -4.18 -1.72 6.08
N ASN A 26 -3.22 -1.63 5.17
CA ASN A 26 -3.06 -2.56 4.04
C ASN A 26 -2.37 -3.86 4.47
N TYR A 27 -2.99 -4.60 5.41
CA TYR A 27 -2.46 -5.81 6.05
C TYR A 27 -3.15 -7.10 5.56
N CYS A 28 -3.40 -7.22 4.26
CA CYS A 28 -3.96 -8.42 3.62
C CYS A 28 -5.39 -8.79 4.10
N GLY A 29 -6.16 -7.79 4.58
CA GLY A 29 -7.50 -8.00 5.13
C GLY A 29 -7.54 -8.62 6.53
N GLY A 30 -6.40 -8.71 7.22
CA GLY A 30 -6.29 -9.20 8.59
C GLY A 30 -5.55 -10.55 8.66
N LYS A 31 -4.86 -10.78 9.78
CA LYS A 31 -4.09 -12.01 10.02
C LYS A 31 -4.91 -13.29 9.80
N ASP A 32 -6.08 -13.37 10.44
CA ASP A 32 -6.94 -14.57 10.34
C ASP A 32 -7.48 -14.76 8.93
N ASN A 33 -7.87 -13.66 8.26
CA ASN A 33 -8.30 -13.73 6.87
C ASN A 33 -7.17 -14.27 5.98
N GLN A 34 -5.97 -13.68 6.08
CA GLN A 34 -4.82 -14.08 5.27
C GLN A 34 -4.46 -15.55 5.51
N TRP A 35 -4.21 -15.94 6.75
CA TRP A 35 -3.60 -17.23 7.05
C TRP A 35 -4.59 -18.38 7.14
N THR A 36 -5.77 -18.15 7.73
CA THR A 36 -6.76 -19.21 7.95
C THR A 36 -7.67 -19.37 6.73
N VAL A 37 -8.19 -18.26 6.19
CA VAL A 37 -9.19 -18.31 5.11
C VAL A 37 -8.52 -18.32 3.73
N GLN A 38 -7.47 -17.51 3.54
CA GLN A 38 -6.83 -17.32 2.24
C GLN A 38 -5.52 -18.10 2.07
N HIS A 39 -5.19 -18.99 3.00
CA HIS A 39 -4.03 -19.89 2.93
C HIS A 39 -2.70 -19.15 2.71
N GLY A 40 -2.51 -18.05 3.43
CA GLY A 40 -1.33 -17.19 3.38
C GLY A 40 -1.31 -16.17 2.24
N ARG A 41 -2.27 -16.25 1.31
CA ARG A 41 -2.30 -15.37 0.13
C ARG A 41 -2.69 -13.94 0.50
N CYS A 42 -2.12 -12.98 -0.21
CA CYS A 42 -2.36 -11.55 -0.05
C CYS A 42 -2.44 -10.87 -1.42
N GLY A 43 -3.03 -9.67 -1.48
CA GLY A 43 -2.89 -8.79 -2.64
C GLY A 43 -1.48 -8.31 -2.82
N VAL A 44 -1.12 -8.06 -4.07
CA VAL A 44 0.20 -7.53 -4.40
C VAL A 44 0.40 -6.16 -3.77
N CYS A 45 -0.68 -5.40 -3.61
CA CYS A 45 -0.69 -4.08 -2.98
C CYS A 45 -1.23 -4.07 -1.52
N GLY A 46 -1.31 -5.24 -0.85
CA GLY A 46 -1.72 -5.34 0.56
C GLY A 46 -3.23 -5.46 0.81
N ASP A 47 -4.05 -5.47 -0.25
CA ASP A 47 -5.49 -5.75 -0.16
C ASP A 47 -5.78 -7.21 0.27
N PRO A 48 -6.96 -7.52 0.86
CA PRO A 48 -7.40 -8.89 1.11
C PRO A 48 -7.36 -9.73 -0.17
N PHE A 49 -6.89 -10.98 -0.10
CA PHE A 49 -6.69 -11.82 -1.30
C PHE A 49 -7.97 -11.96 -2.14
N GLN A 50 -9.11 -12.01 -1.47
CA GLN A 50 -10.43 -12.03 -2.09
C GLN A 50 -11.03 -10.63 -2.19
N GLY A 51 -11.92 -10.43 -3.15
CA GLY A 51 -12.69 -9.19 -3.28
C GLY A 51 -11.99 -8.10 -4.12
N PRO A 52 -12.52 -6.87 -4.08
CA PRO A 52 -11.96 -5.75 -4.83
C PRO A 52 -10.53 -5.45 -4.40
N ARG A 53 -9.63 -5.32 -5.38
CA ARG A 53 -8.22 -4.96 -5.16
C ARG A 53 -8.05 -3.48 -5.38
N GLU A 54 -8.53 -2.70 -4.42
CA GLU A 54 -8.66 -1.23 -4.54
C GLU A 54 -7.33 -0.52 -4.79
N HIS A 55 -6.23 -1.11 -4.33
CA HIS A 55 -4.89 -0.57 -4.52
C HIS A 55 -4.16 -1.18 -5.73
N GLU A 56 -4.71 -2.18 -6.40
CA GLU A 56 -4.13 -2.76 -7.62
C GLU A 56 -4.63 -2.03 -8.89
N ASN A 57 -4.00 -2.27 -10.05
CA ASN A 57 -4.41 -1.61 -11.29
C ASN A 57 -5.89 -1.92 -11.62
N GLY A 58 -6.68 -0.88 -11.87
CA GLY A 58 -8.13 -0.97 -12.03
C GLY A 58 -8.93 -0.71 -10.73
N GLY A 59 -8.26 -0.68 -9.59
CA GLY A 59 -8.82 -0.25 -8.30
C GLY A 59 -8.89 1.28 -8.15
N ILE A 60 -9.69 1.74 -7.19
CA ILE A 60 -9.99 3.16 -7.00
C ILE A 60 -8.77 4.01 -6.60
N TYR A 61 -7.76 3.42 -5.96
CA TYR A 61 -6.53 4.12 -5.57
C TYR A 61 -5.43 4.02 -6.63
N ALA A 62 -5.61 3.21 -7.67
CA ALA A 62 -4.67 3.07 -8.78
C ALA A 62 -5.01 4.03 -9.93
N THR A 63 -4.86 5.33 -9.65
CA THR A 63 -5.25 6.43 -10.58
C THR A 63 -4.29 6.62 -11.76
N GLY A 64 -3.18 5.89 -11.81
CA GLY A 64 -2.16 6.03 -12.86
C GLY A 64 -1.22 7.23 -12.68
N ILE A 65 -1.38 8.02 -11.62
CA ILE A 65 -0.51 9.15 -11.32
C ILE A 65 0.86 8.64 -10.83
N ILE A 66 1.93 9.21 -11.38
CA ILE A 66 3.31 8.90 -11.00
C ILE A 66 3.64 9.64 -9.69
N GLY A 67 3.84 8.90 -8.60
CA GLY A 67 4.21 9.49 -7.30
C GLY A 67 5.64 10.02 -7.24
N ARG A 68 6.58 9.33 -7.93
CA ARG A 68 8.01 9.68 -8.02
C ARG A 68 8.63 9.12 -9.31
N THR A 69 9.69 9.78 -9.76
CA THR A 69 10.50 9.38 -10.90
C THR A 69 11.96 9.28 -10.45
N TYR A 70 12.66 8.23 -10.86
CA TYR A 70 14.05 7.97 -10.50
C TYR A 70 14.87 7.61 -11.73
N GLU A 71 16.17 7.86 -11.68
CA GLU A 71 17.11 7.38 -12.67
C GLU A 71 17.51 5.93 -12.36
N SER A 72 17.59 5.10 -13.39
CA SER A 72 17.93 3.68 -13.25
C SER A 72 19.31 3.50 -12.62
N GLY A 73 19.41 2.59 -11.65
CA GLY A 73 20.67 2.29 -10.95
C GLY A 73 21.02 3.24 -9.81
N THR A 74 20.17 4.24 -9.52
CA THR A 74 20.39 5.13 -8.37
C THR A 74 19.89 4.52 -7.06
N THR A 75 20.62 4.80 -5.98
CA THR A 75 20.13 4.50 -4.62
C THR A 75 19.10 5.55 -4.23
N ILE A 76 17.95 5.09 -3.73
CA ILE A 76 16.87 5.95 -3.26
C ILE A 76 16.66 5.80 -1.76
N ASN A 77 16.27 6.89 -1.11
CA ASN A 77 15.80 6.84 0.27
C ASN A 77 14.31 6.52 0.28
N THR A 78 13.92 5.47 1.01
CA THR A 78 12.52 5.11 1.22
C THR A 78 12.11 5.43 2.65
N THR A 79 10.87 5.90 2.84
CA THR A 79 10.34 6.23 4.18
C THR A 79 9.09 5.41 4.48
N ILE A 80 9.11 4.75 5.64
CA ILE A 80 7.97 4.03 6.21
C ILE A 80 7.50 4.78 7.45
N ASP A 81 6.22 5.11 7.49
CA ASP A 81 5.56 5.65 8.68
C ASP A 81 4.92 4.52 9.47
N ILE A 82 5.22 4.44 10.76
CA ILE A 82 4.78 3.37 11.65
C ILE A 82 3.82 3.97 12.67
N THR A 83 2.52 3.77 12.46
CA THR A 83 1.48 4.23 13.39
C THR A 83 1.30 3.27 14.58
N ALA A 84 1.64 2.00 14.40
CA ALA A 84 1.65 0.97 15.44
C ALA A 84 2.88 0.07 15.25
N ASN A 85 3.74 -0.02 16.27
CA ASN A 85 4.96 -0.82 16.19
C ASN A 85 4.66 -2.28 16.57
N HIS A 86 4.81 -3.18 15.60
CA HIS A 86 4.59 -4.62 15.76
C HIS A 86 5.88 -5.45 15.73
N PHE A 87 7.06 -4.81 15.80
CA PHE A 87 8.36 -5.43 15.54
C PHE A 87 8.46 -6.04 14.12
N GLY A 88 9.59 -6.69 13.81
CA GLY A 88 9.82 -7.33 12.51
C GLY A 88 10.85 -6.62 11.65
N TYR A 89 10.74 -6.80 10.33
CA TYR A 89 11.69 -6.29 9.33
C TYR A 89 10.98 -5.91 8.03
N PHE A 90 11.69 -5.17 7.18
CA PHE A 90 11.32 -4.75 5.83
C PHE A 90 12.54 -4.88 4.91
#